data_AF-A0A9E0E4R7-F1
#
_entry.id   AF-A0A9E0E4R7-F1
#
_cell.length_a   1.000
_cell.length_b   1.000
_cell.length_c   1.000
_cell.angle_alpha   90.00
_cell.angle_beta   90.00
_cell.angle_gamma   90.00
#
_symmetry.space_group_name_H-M   'P 1'
#
loop_
_entity.id
_entity.type
_entity.pdbx_description
1 polymer ?
#
loop_
_entity_poly.entity_id
_entity_poly.type
_entity_poly.pdbx_seq_one_letter_code
_entity_poly.pdbx_strand_id
1 'polypeptide(L)'
;MRAWLWMFVVVGLTTVAMIRPEPAQAWGRYGHLTVCDLAYRNFTPATRDAVAALLQSRNGGVLVKGRGRMADRRYTSFNLGCLEEDALPRRHAEDHFINVARTVPAITGASCPPSGECILAGITRDLDILKDPARSREERAFALMALGHWVGDIHQPLHISYADDRGGNGIDAKLTGKCGTSPYRVENLHAVWDNCLLEAGIFERVRKRADFKKSWGPRVRTY
;
A
#
# COMPACT_ATOMS: atom_id res chain seq x y z
N MET A 1 -47.96 56.09 14.87
CA MET A 1 -46.52 55.85 14.63
C MET A 1 -46.13 54.58 15.37
N ARG A 2 -45.94 53.45 14.67
CA ARG A 2 -45.45 52.19 15.26
C ARG A 2 -44.35 51.66 14.35
N ALA A 3 -43.11 51.78 14.80
CA ALA A 3 -41.92 51.30 14.10
C ALA A 3 -41.81 49.77 14.29
N TRP A 4 -41.63 49.05 13.19
CA TRP A 4 -41.35 47.62 13.18
C TRP A 4 -39.83 47.42 13.21
N LEU A 5 -39.30 46.85 14.29
CA LEU A 5 -37.92 46.37 14.33
C LEU A 5 -37.85 45.02 13.62
N TRP A 6 -37.07 44.93 12.55
CA TRP A 6 -36.70 43.68 11.91
C TRP A 6 -35.53 43.04 12.68
N MET A 7 -35.81 41.93 13.35
CA MET A 7 -34.79 41.09 13.98
C MET A 7 -34.19 40.19 12.90
N PHE A 8 -32.97 40.49 12.46
CA PHE A 8 -32.21 39.61 11.57
C PHE A 8 -31.72 38.39 12.36
N VAL A 9 -32.36 37.24 12.16
CA VAL A 9 -31.83 35.94 12.61
C VAL A 9 -30.74 35.53 11.63
N VAL A 10 -29.47 35.65 12.05
CA VAL A 10 -28.34 35.07 11.32
C VAL A 10 -28.36 33.57 11.58
N VAL A 11 -28.95 32.81 10.65
CA VAL A 11 -28.83 31.35 10.62
C VAL A 11 -27.42 31.02 10.12
N GLY A 12 -26.50 30.78 11.05
CA GLY A 12 -25.16 30.29 10.73
C GLY A 12 -25.24 28.89 10.14
N LEU A 13 -25.08 28.79 8.81
CA LEU A 13 -24.82 27.52 8.13
C LEU A 13 -23.44 27.00 8.58
N THR A 14 -23.43 26.11 9.56
CA THR A 14 -22.26 25.31 9.89
C THR A 14 -22.11 24.24 8.82
N THR A 15 -21.28 24.53 7.81
CA THR A 15 -20.76 23.51 6.90
C THR A 15 -19.87 22.56 7.69
N VAL A 16 -20.45 21.46 8.17
CA VAL A 16 -19.67 20.32 8.67
C VAL A 16 -18.91 19.75 7.48
N ALA A 17 -17.63 20.11 7.37
CA ALA A 17 -16.73 19.48 6.42
C ALA A 17 -16.66 17.99 6.75
N MET A 18 -17.24 17.15 5.88
CA MET A 18 -17.07 15.71 5.97
C MET A 18 -15.59 15.40 5.68
N ILE A 19 -14.80 15.27 6.74
CA ILE A 19 -13.45 14.71 6.65
C ILE A 19 -13.65 13.25 6.24
N ARG A 20 -13.41 12.96 4.96
CA ARG A 20 -13.33 11.56 4.52
C ARG A 20 -12.05 11.00 5.13
N PRO A 21 -12.10 9.87 5.86
CA PRO A 21 -10.88 9.21 6.27
C PRO A 21 -10.10 8.85 5.00
N GLU A 22 -8.85 9.31 4.91
CA GLU A 22 -7.96 8.80 3.87
C GLU A 22 -7.75 7.31 4.13
N PRO A 23 -7.86 6.44 3.11
CA PRO A 23 -7.65 5.03 3.31
C PRO A 23 -6.22 4.82 3.76
N ALA A 24 -6.06 4.17 4.92
CA ALA A 24 -4.81 3.56 5.30
C ALA A 24 -4.36 2.64 4.15
N GLN A 25 -3.21 2.98 3.58
CA GLN A 25 -2.46 2.10 2.72
C GLN A 25 -1.71 1.16 3.65
N ALA A 26 -1.41 -0.03 3.16
CA ALA A 26 -0.41 -0.86 3.81
C ALA A 26 0.94 -0.18 3.81
N TRP A 27 2.06 -0.91 3.91
CA TRP A 27 3.38 -0.31 3.76
C TRP A 27 3.29 0.83 2.76
N GLY A 28 3.53 2.06 3.21
CA GLY A 28 3.16 3.20 2.39
C GLY A 28 3.87 3.13 1.05
N ARG A 29 3.52 3.98 0.09
CA ARG A 29 4.11 3.97 -1.25
C ARG A 29 5.62 3.65 -1.29
N TYR A 30 6.41 4.21 -0.37
CA TYR A 30 7.85 3.94 -0.27
C TYR A 30 8.20 2.51 0.18
N GLY A 31 7.45 1.92 1.10
CA GLY A 31 7.64 0.54 1.55
C GLY A 31 7.43 -0.44 0.41
N HIS A 32 6.31 -0.37 -0.31
CA HIS A 32 6.05 -1.22 -1.47
C HIS A 32 7.10 -1.08 -2.58
N LEU A 33 7.43 0.16 -2.94
CA LEU A 33 8.49 0.41 -3.92
C LEU A 33 9.81 -0.23 -3.51
N THR A 34 10.13 -0.19 -2.21
CA THR A 34 11.38 -0.73 -1.67
C THR A 34 11.37 -2.26 -1.70
N VAL A 35 10.32 -2.90 -1.19
CA VAL A 35 10.21 -4.36 -1.15
C VAL A 35 10.30 -4.93 -2.56
N CYS A 36 9.53 -4.40 -3.51
CA CYS A 36 9.53 -4.91 -4.87
C CYS A 36 10.81 -4.58 -5.67
N ASP A 37 11.45 -3.44 -5.42
CA ASP A 37 12.76 -3.13 -6.00
C ASP A 37 13.85 -4.08 -5.47
N LEU A 38 13.86 -4.36 -4.17
CA LEU A 38 14.78 -5.32 -3.56
C LEU A 38 14.55 -6.74 -4.09
N ALA A 39 13.28 -7.17 -4.21
CA ALA A 39 12.95 -8.46 -4.82
C ALA A 39 13.49 -8.55 -6.25
N TYR A 40 13.25 -7.53 -7.09
CA TYR A 40 13.73 -7.51 -8.48
C TYR A 40 15.25 -7.60 -8.61
N ARG A 41 16.01 -7.00 -7.68
CA ARG A 41 17.47 -7.07 -7.67
C ARG A 41 18.00 -8.44 -7.28
N ASN A 42 17.30 -9.11 -6.37
CA ASN A 42 17.64 -10.46 -5.92
C ASN A 42 17.14 -11.56 -6.87
N PHE A 43 16.27 -11.24 -7.82
CA PHE A 43 15.89 -12.18 -8.88
C PHE A 43 17.11 -12.70 -9.64
N THR A 44 17.05 -13.97 -10.04
CA THR A 44 18.02 -14.53 -10.97
C THR A 44 17.94 -13.81 -12.33
N PRO A 45 18.99 -13.87 -13.18
CA PRO A 45 18.92 -13.34 -14.53
C PRO A 45 17.70 -13.87 -15.31
N ALA A 46 17.44 -15.19 -15.25
CA ALA A 46 16.30 -15.82 -15.91
C ALA A 46 14.95 -15.27 -15.40
N THR A 47 14.82 -15.06 -14.09
CA THR A 47 13.61 -14.46 -13.50
C THR A 47 13.43 -13.02 -13.97
N ARG A 48 14.50 -12.21 -14.03
CA ARG A 48 14.42 -10.84 -14.55
C ARG A 48 13.98 -10.80 -16.01
N ASP A 49 14.50 -11.69 -16.85
CA ASP A 49 14.10 -11.79 -18.25
C ASP A 49 12.62 -12.20 -18.39
N ALA A 50 12.16 -13.16 -17.57
CA ALA A 50 10.75 -13.55 -17.54
C ALA A 50 9.83 -12.39 -17.11
N VAL A 51 10.21 -11.63 -16.08
CA VAL A 51 9.47 -10.44 -15.62
C VAL A 51 9.45 -9.35 -16.70
N ALA A 52 10.60 -9.07 -17.32
CA ALA A 52 10.70 -8.08 -18.39
C ALA A 52 9.86 -8.47 -19.62
N ALA A 53 9.82 -9.77 -19.95
CA ALA A 53 8.96 -10.29 -20.99
C ALA A 53 7.48 -10.15 -20.61
N LEU A 54 7.09 -10.56 -19.40
CA LEU A 54 5.71 -10.50 -18.92
C LEU A 54 5.18 -9.06 -18.91
N LEU A 55 5.95 -8.13 -18.34
CA LEU A 55 5.64 -6.71 -18.29
C LEU A 55 5.87 -5.98 -19.62
N GLN A 56 6.39 -6.65 -20.65
CA GLN A 56 6.75 -6.02 -21.92
C GLN A 56 7.63 -4.77 -21.74
N SER A 57 8.55 -4.79 -20.77
CA SER A 57 9.34 -3.62 -20.35
C SER A 57 10.14 -2.98 -21.48
N ARG A 58 10.53 -3.77 -22.48
CA ARG A 58 11.27 -3.30 -23.67
C ARG A 58 10.37 -2.84 -24.82
N ASN A 59 9.06 -3.07 -24.72
CA ASN A 59 8.06 -2.79 -25.76
C ASN A 59 6.99 -1.82 -25.25
N GLY A 60 7.39 -0.84 -24.42
CA GLY A 60 6.51 0.20 -23.91
C GLY A 60 5.73 -0.17 -22.64
N GLY A 61 5.71 -1.44 -22.23
CA GLY A 61 5.06 -1.90 -21.01
C GLY A 61 3.69 -2.56 -21.24
N VAL A 62 3.28 -3.41 -20.29
CA VAL A 62 1.99 -4.09 -20.29
C VAL A 62 0.88 -3.12 -19.91
N LEU A 63 -0.24 -3.18 -20.62
CA LEU A 63 -1.44 -2.40 -20.29
C LEU A 63 -2.26 -3.19 -19.27
N VAL A 64 -2.62 -2.55 -18.17
CA VAL A 64 -3.53 -3.07 -17.15
C VAL A 64 -4.77 -2.19 -17.13
N LYS A 65 -5.94 -2.82 -17.26
CA LYS A 65 -7.21 -2.13 -17.26
C LYS A 65 -7.52 -1.49 -15.92
N GLY A 66 -7.95 -0.24 -15.98
CA GLY A 66 -8.42 0.49 -14.80
C GLY A 66 -9.70 -0.12 -14.23
N ARG A 67 -9.95 0.07 -12.93
CA ARG A 67 -11.22 -0.31 -12.29
C ARG A 67 -12.20 0.86 -12.30
N GLY A 68 -13.46 0.59 -12.66
CA GLY A 68 -14.53 1.60 -12.59
C GLY A 68 -14.27 2.78 -13.51
N ARG A 69 -14.01 3.97 -12.93
CA ARG A 69 -13.73 5.21 -13.68
C ARG A 69 -12.23 5.49 -13.89
N MET A 70 -11.37 4.59 -13.44
CA MET A 70 -9.93 4.76 -13.61
C MET A 70 -9.53 4.51 -15.05
N ALA A 71 -8.57 5.31 -15.54
CA ALA A 71 -7.94 5.05 -16.82
C ALA A 71 -7.05 3.80 -16.75
N ASP A 72 -6.88 3.15 -17.89
CA ASP A 72 -5.90 2.07 -18.04
C ASP A 72 -4.48 2.61 -17.78
N ARG A 73 -3.64 1.76 -17.20
CA ARG A 73 -2.26 2.11 -16.84
C ARG A 73 -1.27 1.19 -17.50
N ARG A 74 -0.12 1.74 -17.85
CA ARG A 74 0.95 0.99 -18.48
C ARG A 74 2.12 0.83 -17.51
N TYR A 75 2.55 -0.41 -17.33
CA TYR A 75 3.61 -0.76 -16.40
C TYR A 75 4.84 -1.28 -17.15
N THR A 76 5.96 -0.61 -16.95
CA THR A 76 7.27 -1.03 -17.49
C THR A 76 8.19 -1.61 -16.43
N SER A 77 7.87 -1.46 -15.15
CA SER A 77 8.68 -1.96 -14.04
C SER A 77 7.84 -2.61 -12.94
N PHE A 78 8.38 -3.69 -12.38
CA PHE A 78 7.72 -4.49 -11.35
C PHE A 78 7.42 -3.69 -10.07
N ASN A 79 8.39 -2.89 -9.61
CA ASN A 79 8.22 -2.11 -8.39
C ASN A 79 7.13 -1.03 -8.48
N LEU A 80 7.00 -0.35 -9.62
CA LEU A 80 5.89 0.61 -9.84
C LEU A 80 4.55 -0.13 -9.90
N GLY A 81 4.55 -1.31 -10.51
CA GLY A 81 3.42 -2.22 -10.55
C GLY A 81 2.86 -2.59 -9.19
N CYS A 82 3.73 -2.80 -8.19
CA CYS A 82 3.33 -3.11 -6.82
C CYS A 82 2.52 -2.00 -6.13
N LEU A 83 2.29 -0.84 -6.76
CA LEU A 83 1.39 0.19 -6.23
C LEU A 83 -0.04 0.08 -6.79
N GLU A 84 -0.28 -0.84 -7.72
CA GLU A 84 -1.56 -0.95 -8.44
C GLU A 84 -2.72 -1.31 -7.51
N GLU A 85 -2.53 -2.23 -6.56
CA GLU A 85 -3.59 -2.66 -5.63
C GLU A 85 -4.02 -1.57 -4.65
N ASP A 86 -3.13 -0.60 -4.40
CA ASP A 86 -3.42 0.56 -3.57
C ASP A 86 -4.19 1.67 -4.29
N ALA A 87 -4.39 1.54 -5.61
CA ALA A 87 -5.03 2.57 -6.39
C ALA A 87 -6.56 2.54 -6.24
N LEU A 88 -7.18 3.72 -6.09
CA LEU A 88 -8.60 3.83 -5.77
C LEU A 88 -9.51 3.92 -7.02
N PRO A 89 -10.64 3.20 -7.05
CA PRO A 89 -11.08 2.21 -6.04
C PRO A 89 -10.23 0.93 -6.09
N ARG A 90 -9.78 0.47 -4.90
CA ARG A 90 -8.95 -0.75 -4.76
C ARG A 90 -9.61 -1.93 -5.43
N ARG A 91 -8.86 -2.79 -6.12
CA ARG A 91 -9.43 -4.01 -6.74
C ARG A 91 -9.77 -5.05 -5.68
N HIS A 92 -8.85 -5.29 -4.74
CA HIS A 92 -9.02 -6.28 -3.68
C HIS A 92 -8.82 -5.65 -2.29
N ALA A 93 -9.76 -4.81 -1.86
CA ALA A 93 -9.61 -4.02 -0.63
C ALA A 93 -9.39 -4.85 0.64
N GLU A 94 -10.07 -6.00 0.76
CA GLU A 94 -9.98 -6.87 1.93
C GLU A 94 -8.72 -7.76 1.92
N ASP A 95 -8.03 -7.88 0.78
CA ASP A 95 -6.83 -8.70 0.67
C ASP A 95 -5.57 -8.03 1.23
N HIS A 96 -5.66 -6.78 1.67
CA HIS A 96 -4.49 -6.09 2.22
C HIS A 96 -4.12 -6.58 3.62
N PHE A 97 -5.03 -7.21 4.37
CA PHE A 97 -4.79 -7.47 5.79
C PHE A 97 -5.48 -8.74 6.31
N ILE A 98 -5.19 -9.08 7.56
CA ILE A 98 -5.95 -9.98 8.41
C ILE A 98 -6.11 -9.30 9.76
N ASN A 99 -7.35 -9.20 10.21
CA ASN A 99 -7.70 -8.69 11.53
C ASN A 99 -8.30 -9.82 12.37
N VAL A 100 -7.66 -10.16 13.49
CA VAL A 100 -8.05 -11.27 14.38
C VAL A 100 -8.44 -10.77 15.77
N ALA A 101 -9.09 -11.62 16.56
CA ALA A 101 -9.30 -11.32 17.98
C ALA A 101 -7.94 -11.31 18.73
N ARG A 102 -7.82 -10.50 19.79
CA ARG A 102 -6.60 -10.42 20.62
C ARG A 102 -6.17 -11.74 21.25
N THR A 103 -7.10 -12.67 21.39
CA THR A 103 -6.88 -14.00 21.96
C THR A 103 -6.31 -15.00 20.96
N VAL A 104 -6.19 -14.65 19.66
CA VAL A 104 -5.65 -15.54 18.64
C VAL A 104 -4.13 -15.68 18.83
N PRO A 105 -3.61 -16.89 19.12
CA PRO A 105 -2.20 -17.08 19.45
C PRO A 105 -1.31 -17.25 18.21
N ALA A 106 -1.90 -17.59 17.06
CA ALA A 106 -1.19 -17.83 15.82
C ALA A 106 -2.11 -17.62 14.62
N ILE A 107 -1.52 -17.19 13.51
CA ILE A 107 -2.21 -17.02 12.22
C ILE A 107 -2.10 -18.32 11.43
N THR A 108 -3.23 -18.78 10.92
CA THR A 108 -3.35 -19.98 10.08
C THR A 108 -4.21 -19.66 8.85
N GLY A 109 -4.33 -20.60 7.91
CA GLY A 109 -5.27 -20.42 6.79
C GLY A 109 -6.72 -20.19 7.23
N ALA A 110 -7.11 -20.70 8.40
CA ALA A 110 -8.43 -20.48 8.99
C ALA A 110 -8.60 -19.10 9.64
N SER A 111 -7.54 -18.27 9.71
CA SER A 111 -7.60 -16.92 10.27
C SER A 111 -8.24 -15.91 9.31
N CYS A 112 -8.43 -16.27 8.05
CA CYS A 112 -9.15 -15.43 7.10
C CYS A 112 -10.66 -15.42 7.40
N PRO A 113 -11.35 -14.31 7.10
CA PRO A 113 -12.81 -14.24 7.23
C PRO A 113 -13.51 -15.33 6.44
N PRO A 114 -14.74 -15.75 6.82
CA PRO A 114 -15.51 -16.74 6.08
C PRO A 114 -15.80 -16.39 4.62
N SER A 115 -15.74 -15.10 4.24
CA SER A 115 -15.82 -14.67 2.83
C SER A 115 -14.65 -15.19 1.99
N GLY A 116 -13.54 -15.59 2.63
CA GLY A 116 -12.31 -16.00 1.98
C GLY A 116 -11.48 -14.83 1.46
N GLU A 117 -11.84 -13.58 1.75
CA GLU A 117 -11.10 -12.39 1.34
C GLU A 117 -10.14 -11.97 2.46
N CYS A 118 -8.84 -11.99 2.17
CA CYS A 118 -7.75 -11.69 3.09
C CYS A 118 -6.42 -11.79 2.34
N ILE A 119 -5.35 -11.32 2.96
CA ILE A 119 -4.01 -11.38 2.35
C ILE A 119 -3.51 -12.78 1.98
N LEU A 120 -3.81 -13.81 2.78
CA LEU A 120 -3.41 -15.18 2.45
C LEU A 120 -4.16 -15.72 1.22
N ALA A 121 -5.43 -15.33 1.07
CA ALA A 121 -6.23 -15.67 -0.10
C ALA A 121 -5.78 -14.89 -1.34
N GLY A 122 -5.46 -13.60 -1.20
CA GLY A 122 -4.88 -12.78 -2.27
C GLY A 122 -3.57 -13.37 -2.78
N ILE A 123 -2.65 -13.73 -1.88
CA ILE A 123 -1.40 -14.43 -2.23
C ILE A 123 -1.67 -15.72 -3.01
N THR A 124 -2.61 -16.54 -2.53
CA THR A 124 -2.94 -17.83 -3.17
C THR A 124 -3.51 -17.60 -4.57
N ARG A 125 -4.52 -16.74 -4.70
CA ARG A 125 -5.18 -16.41 -5.96
C ARG A 125 -4.18 -15.88 -7.00
N ASP A 126 -3.37 -14.90 -6.63
CA ASP A 126 -2.48 -14.25 -7.59
C ASP A 126 -1.28 -15.14 -7.94
N LEU A 127 -0.86 -16.03 -7.04
CA LEU A 127 0.11 -17.07 -7.38
C LEU A 127 -0.46 -18.07 -8.40
N ASP A 128 -1.71 -18.48 -8.26
CA ASP A 128 -2.38 -19.40 -9.19
C ASP A 128 -2.57 -18.75 -10.57
N ILE A 129 -3.04 -17.50 -10.62
CA ILE A 129 -3.17 -16.74 -11.87
C ILE A 129 -1.81 -16.59 -12.56
N LEU A 130 -0.74 -16.26 -11.83
CA LEU A 130 0.59 -16.07 -12.40
C LEU A 130 1.14 -17.35 -13.07
N LYS A 131 0.89 -18.51 -12.44
CA LYS A 131 1.35 -19.83 -12.90
C LYS A 131 0.55 -20.36 -14.09
N ASP A 132 -0.71 -19.97 -14.22
CA ASP A 132 -1.60 -20.47 -15.26
C ASP A 132 -1.24 -19.92 -16.66
N PRO A 133 -0.75 -20.74 -17.60
CA PRO A 133 -0.41 -20.28 -18.94
C PRO A 133 -1.64 -19.95 -19.81
N ALA A 134 -2.83 -20.40 -19.41
CA ALA A 134 -4.08 -20.07 -20.11
C ALA A 134 -4.56 -18.64 -19.81
N ARG A 135 -4.08 -18.03 -18.72
CA ARG A 135 -4.37 -16.63 -18.38
C ARG A 135 -3.70 -15.67 -19.33
N SER A 136 -4.37 -14.55 -19.59
CA SER A 136 -3.82 -13.51 -20.43
C SER A 136 -2.55 -12.93 -19.83
N ARG A 137 -1.68 -12.35 -20.68
CA ARG A 137 -0.48 -11.64 -20.23
C ARG A 137 -0.81 -10.54 -19.23
N GLU A 138 -1.89 -9.81 -19.46
CA GLU A 138 -2.37 -8.75 -18.58
C GLU A 138 -2.69 -9.30 -17.19
N GLU A 139 -3.52 -10.35 -17.10
CA GLU A 139 -3.88 -10.97 -15.81
C GLU A 139 -2.65 -11.48 -15.06
N ARG A 140 -1.74 -12.16 -15.77
CA ARG A 140 -0.52 -12.70 -15.18
C ARG A 140 0.43 -11.60 -14.71
N ALA A 141 0.56 -10.52 -15.49
CA ALA A 141 1.36 -9.37 -15.11
C ALA A 141 0.78 -8.66 -13.88
N PHE A 142 -0.54 -8.47 -13.85
CA PHE A 142 -1.25 -7.94 -12.69
C PHE A 142 -1.01 -8.80 -11.46
N ALA A 143 -1.20 -10.12 -11.58
CA ALA A 143 -1.02 -11.07 -10.49
C ALA A 143 0.41 -11.07 -9.94
N LEU A 144 1.44 -10.97 -10.79
CA LEU A 144 2.82 -10.78 -10.34
C LEU A 144 2.96 -9.51 -9.49
N MET A 145 2.45 -8.39 -9.99
CA MET A 145 2.54 -7.08 -9.30
C MET A 145 1.78 -7.09 -7.97
N ALA A 146 0.59 -7.68 -7.94
CA ALA A 146 -0.22 -7.88 -6.74
C ALA A 146 0.50 -8.79 -5.73
N LEU A 147 1.11 -9.89 -6.17
CA LEU A 147 1.90 -10.75 -5.29
C LEU A 147 3.06 -9.99 -4.62
N GLY A 148 3.75 -9.11 -5.36
CA GLY A 148 4.75 -8.22 -4.79
C GLY A 148 4.18 -7.25 -3.75
N HIS A 149 2.97 -6.75 -3.98
CA HIS A 149 2.23 -5.92 -3.03
C HIS A 149 1.89 -6.70 -1.76
N TRP A 150 1.23 -7.87 -1.87
CA TRP A 150 0.83 -8.70 -0.73
C TRP A 150 2.02 -9.19 0.11
N VAL A 151 3.15 -9.52 -0.53
CA VAL A 151 4.39 -9.85 0.19
C VAL A 151 4.92 -8.64 0.96
N GLY A 152 4.70 -7.41 0.49
CA GLY A 152 4.89 -6.22 1.31
C GLY A 152 3.99 -6.26 2.53
N ASP A 153 2.68 -6.24 2.30
CA ASP A 153 1.64 -6.09 3.34
C ASP A 153 1.77 -7.11 4.46
N ILE A 154 2.00 -8.38 4.13
CA ILE A 154 2.07 -9.44 5.14
C ILE A 154 3.24 -9.25 6.11
N HIS A 155 4.26 -8.48 5.71
CA HIS A 155 5.41 -8.13 6.55
C HIS A 155 5.24 -6.78 7.27
N GLN A 156 4.14 -6.05 7.04
CA GLN A 156 3.75 -4.90 7.86
C GLN A 156 3.05 -5.45 9.12
N PRO A 157 3.62 -5.29 10.33
CA PRO A 157 3.08 -5.96 11.52
C PRO A 157 1.60 -5.64 11.82
N LEU A 158 1.14 -4.45 11.48
CA LEU A 158 -0.23 -4.00 11.72
C LEU A 158 -1.22 -4.41 10.62
N HIS A 159 -0.75 -5.04 9.54
CA HIS A 159 -1.60 -5.70 8.55
C HIS A 159 -2.05 -7.09 8.99
N ILE A 160 -1.39 -7.67 9.99
CA ILE A 160 -1.73 -8.96 10.57
C ILE A 160 -1.92 -8.76 12.07
N SER A 161 -3.04 -8.16 12.43
CA SER A 161 -3.21 -7.54 13.75
C SER A 161 -4.65 -7.64 14.26
N TYR A 162 -5.04 -6.79 15.20
CA TYR A 162 -6.27 -6.95 15.96
C TYR A 162 -7.47 -6.27 15.31
N ALA A 163 -8.61 -6.97 15.34
CA ALA A 163 -9.85 -6.48 14.74
C ALA A 163 -10.48 -5.31 15.48
N ASP A 164 -10.36 -5.27 16.81
CA ASP A 164 -10.99 -4.25 17.64
C ASP A 164 -10.35 -2.86 17.47
N ASP A 165 -9.07 -2.81 17.14
CA ASP A 165 -8.35 -1.58 16.79
C ASP A 165 -8.12 -1.40 15.27
N ARG A 166 -8.69 -2.28 14.45
CA ARG A 166 -8.56 -2.29 12.98
C ARG A 166 -7.09 -2.26 12.54
N GLY A 167 -6.27 -3.10 13.17
CA GLY A 167 -4.83 -3.13 12.95
C GLY A 167 -4.16 -1.83 13.40
N GLY A 168 -4.55 -1.24 14.52
CA GLY A 168 -4.00 0.01 15.03
C GLY A 168 -4.48 1.28 14.32
N ASN A 169 -5.40 1.21 13.36
CA ASN A 169 -6.05 2.40 12.79
C ASN A 169 -6.94 3.12 13.81
N GLY A 170 -7.46 2.39 14.81
CA GLY A 170 -8.23 2.93 15.93
C GLY A 170 -7.39 3.39 17.11
N ILE A 171 -6.06 3.33 17.03
CA ILE A 171 -5.15 3.81 18.09
C ILE A 171 -4.58 5.16 17.66
N ASP A 172 -5.01 6.22 18.33
CA ASP A 172 -4.49 7.56 18.11
C ASP A 172 -2.97 7.61 18.37
N ALA A 173 -2.22 8.10 17.39
CA ALA A 173 -0.79 8.31 17.51
C ALA A 173 -0.43 9.67 16.90
N LYS A 174 -0.24 10.66 17.78
CA LYS A 174 0.21 12.00 17.40
C LYS A 174 1.66 12.15 17.84
N LEU A 175 2.57 12.18 16.87
CA LEU A 175 3.96 12.49 17.15
C LEU A 175 4.11 13.98 17.43
N THR A 176 5.01 14.34 18.35
CA THR A 176 5.41 15.74 18.53
C THR A 176 6.16 16.22 17.29
N GLY A 177 5.45 16.84 16.36
CA GLY A 177 6.00 17.33 15.09
C GLY A 177 5.56 16.50 13.88
N LYS A 178 6.49 16.26 12.96
CA LYS A 178 6.27 15.51 11.72
C LYS A 178 7.03 14.18 11.75
N CYS A 179 6.84 13.35 10.74
CA CYS A 179 7.61 12.13 10.54
C CYS A 179 9.08 12.44 10.19
N GLY A 180 9.90 12.66 11.22
CA GLY A 180 11.30 13.05 11.08
C GLY A 180 11.46 14.30 10.22
N THR A 181 12.16 14.17 9.08
CA THR A 181 12.37 15.26 8.11
C THR A 181 11.23 15.40 7.08
N SER A 182 10.32 14.42 7.00
CA SER A 182 9.19 14.46 6.07
C SER A 182 8.14 15.49 6.50
N PRO A 183 7.41 16.14 5.56
CA PRO A 183 6.24 16.95 5.89
C PRO A 183 5.04 16.14 6.42
N TYR A 184 5.05 14.81 6.27
CA TYR A 184 3.95 13.93 6.63
C TYR A 184 3.63 13.96 8.13
N ARG A 185 2.33 13.98 8.44
CA ARG A 185 1.79 13.96 9.81
C ARG A 185 0.92 12.72 9.96
N VAL A 186 1.25 11.91 10.95
CA VAL A 186 0.47 10.74 11.34
C VAL A 186 -0.59 11.11 12.35
N GLU A 187 -1.69 10.37 12.31
CA GLU A 187 -2.81 10.52 13.24
C GLU A 187 -3.12 9.23 14.01
N ASN A 188 -2.70 8.06 13.50
CA ASN A 188 -2.91 6.77 14.13
C ASN A 188 -1.66 5.88 14.06
N LEU A 189 -1.65 4.83 14.87
CA LEU A 189 -0.52 3.90 14.99
C LEU A 189 -0.23 3.17 13.68
N HIS A 190 -1.25 2.81 12.91
CA HIS A 190 -1.09 2.13 11.62
C HIS A 190 -0.25 2.97 10.64
N ALA A 191 -0.61 4.24 10.46
CA ALA A 191 0.11 5.18 9.62
C ALA A 191 1.56 5.45 10.07
N VAL A 192 1.86 5.28 11.37
CA VAL A 192 3.24 5.33 11.87
C VAL A 192 4.09 4.24 11.22
N TRP A 193 3.57 3.02 11.15
CA TRP A 193 4.27 1.88 10.57
C TRP A 193 4.39 1.97 9.06
N ASP A 194 3.29 2.28 8.36
CA ASP A 194 3.28 2.32 6.90
C ASP A 194 4.19 3.39 6.32
N ASN A 195 4.11 4.59 6.90
CA ASN A 195 4.68 5.78 6.29
C ASN A 195 5.79 6.36 7.18
N CYS A 196 5.44 6.67 8.42
CA CYS A 196 6.24 7.57 9.23
C CYS A 196 7.64 7.05 9.53
N LEU A 197 7.77 5.79 9.93
CA LEU A 197 9.08 5.19 10.23
C LEU A 197 10.01 5.20 9.00
N LEU A 198 9.45 4.98 7.82
CA LEU A 198 10.19 4.99 6.57
C LEU A 198 10.57 6.41 6.15
N GLU A 199 9.64 7.35 6.27
CA GLU A 199 9.80 8.75 5.88
C GLU A 199 10.62 9.57 6.87
N ALA A 200 10.68 9.18 8.15
CA ALA A 200 11.42 9.84 9.22
C ALA A 200 12.95 9.70 9.12
N GLY A 201 13.47 9.49 7.91
CA GLY A 201 14.89 9.49 7.64
C GLY A 201 15.60 8.18 8.00
N ILE A 202 14.89 7.07 8.20
CA ILE A 202 15.55 5.77 8.30
C ILE A 202 16.31 5.45 6.98
N PHE A 203 15.86 5.97 5.82
CA PHE A 203 16.65 6.04 4.57
C PHE A 203 17.80 7.07 4.64
N GLU A 204 17.58 8.25 5.23
CA GLU A 204 18.60 9.31 5.30
C GLU A 204 19.80 8.95 6.17
N ARG A 205 19.58 8.29 7.31
CA ARG A 205 20.65 7.79 8.18
C ARG A 205 21.52 6.76 7.45
N VAL A 206 20.91 5.89 6.63
CA VAL A 206 21.64 4.94 5.77
C VAL A 206 22.47 5.67 4.71
N ARG A 207 21.94 6.73 4.09
CA ARG A 207 22.69 7.56 3.10
C ARG A 207 23.87 8.33 3.69
N LYS A 208 23.91 8.51 5.02
CA LYS A 208 25.01 9.17 5.74
C LYS A 208 26.08 8.18 6.25
N ARG A 209 25.90 6.87 6.04
CA ARG A 209 26.92 5.88 6.41
C ARG A 209 28.13 6.01 5.47
N ALA A 210 29.32 5.76 6.01
CA ALA A 210 30.58 5.86 5.28
C ALA A 210 30.70 4.86 4.11
N ASP A 211 29.93 3.78 4.14
CA ASP A 211 29.92 2.70 3.14
C ASP A 211 28.84 2.88 2.05
N PHE A 212 28.12 4.00 2.03
CA PHE A 212 27.10 4.28 1.02
C PHE A 212 27.71 4.44 -0.38
N LYS A 213 27.34 3.57 -1.34
CA LYS A 213 27.81 3.69 -2.73
C LYS A 213 26.86 4.57 -3.55
N LYS A 214 27.40 5.62 -4.20
CA LYS A 214 26.62 6.54 -5.05
C LYS A 214 25.89 5.87 -6.22
N SER A 215 26.39 4.72 -6.69
CA SER A 215 25.77 3.90 -7.74
C SER A 215 24.44 3.28 -7.32
N TRP A 216 24.10 3.32 -6.04
CA TRP A 216 22.83 2.84 -5.52
C TRP A 216 21.67 3.76 -5.93
N GLY A 217 21.89 5.03 -6.24
CA GLY A 217 20.82 5.94 -6.65
C GLY A 217 19.93 6.39 -5.48
N PRO A 218 19.14 7.46 -5.64
CA PRO A 218 18.49 8.14 -4.51
C PRO A 218 17.39 7.33 -3.83
N ARG A 219 16.90 6.26 -4.48
CA ARG A 219 15.75 5.45 -4.06
C ARG A 219 16.10 4.03 -3.62
N VAL A 220 17.37 3.76 -3.35
CA VAL A 220 17.87 2.42 -3.01
C VAL A 220 18.41 2.37 -1.60
N ARG A 221 17.99 1.34 -0.87
CA ARG A 221 18.73 0.82 0.28
C ARG A 221 19.36 -0.51 -0.10
N THR A 222 20.56 -0.76 0.38
CA THR A 222 21.04 -2.11 0.70
C THR A 222 21.94 -2.03 1.93
N TYR A 223 21.94 -3.14 2.67
CA TYR A 223 22.54 -3.46 3.97
C TYR A 223 23.96 -2.90 4.20
#